data_AF-A0AB36KGX7-F1
#
_entry.id   AF-A0AB36KGX7-F1
#
_cell.length_a   1.000
_cell.length_b   1.000
_cell.length_c   1.000
_cell.angle_alpha   90.00
_cell.angle_beta   90.00
_cell.angle_gamma   90.00
#
_symmetry.space_group_name_H-M   'P 1'
#
loop_
_entity.id
_entity.type
_entity.pdbx_description
1 polymer ?
#
loop_
_entity_poly.entity_id
_entity_poly.type
_entity_poly.pdbx_seq_one_letter_code
_entity_poly.pdbx_strand_id
1 'polypeptide(L)'
;CVSQAKTEDEKKECEKLLTPEAKKLLEKQALDCLKNAKTEADKKRCVKDLPKDLQKKVLAKESVRVYLDCVSRAKNEAERKECEKLLTPEARKLLEEAKKSVKAYKDCVSRARNEKEKKECEKLLTPEARKLLEESKKSVKAYLDCVSQAKNEAERKECEKLLTPEAKKLLEEAKESVKAYKDCLSQARNETERKACEKLLTPEARKLLEKQALDCLKNAKTEAEKKRCVKDLPKDLQKKVLAKESVRVYLDCVSKAKNEAERKECEKLLTPEARKLLEEAKKSVKAYKDCVSRARNEKEKQECEKLLTPEARKLLEQEVKKSIKAYLDCVSRARNEKEKQECEKLLTPEAKKLLEKQALDCLKNAKTEAEKKRCVKDLPKDLQKKVLAKESVKAYLDCVSRARNEKEKQECKKLLTPEAKKLLEEAKESLKAYKDCLSQARNETERRACEKL
;
A
#
# COMPACT_ATOMS: atom_id res chain seq x y z
N CYS A 1 11.43 -36.63 -23.28
CA CYS A 1 11.85 -36.00 -24.54
C CYS A 1 13.06 -35.09 -24.33
N VAL A 2 12.93 -33.82 -23.93
CA VAL A 2 14.08 -32.88 -23.81
C VAL A 2 15.19 -33.36 -22.86
N SER A 3 14.83 -33.99 -21.74
CA SER A 3 15.78 -34.57 -20.77
C SER A 3 16.54 -35.80 -21.28
N GLN A 4 16.08 -36.40 -22.38
CA GLN A 4 16.65 -37.61 -23.00
C GLN A 4 17.36 -37.30 -24.33
N ALA A 5 17.20 -36.08 -24.86
CA ALA A 5 17.85 -35.63 -26.08
C ALA A 5 19.35 -35.37 -25.85
N LYS A 6 20.19 -35.96 -26.70
CA LYS A 6 21.65 -35.89 -26.64
C LYS A 6 22.20 -34.78 -27.53
N THR A 7 21.47 -34.37 -28.56
CA THR A 7 21.84 -33.29 -29.49
C THR A 7 20.87 -32.11 -29.43
N GLU A 8 21.31 -30.95 -29.94
CA GLU A 8 20.47 -29.75 -30.03
C GLU A 8 19.31 -29.92 -31.01
N ASP A 9 19.50 -30.69 -32.08
CA ASP A 9 18.48 -30.91 -33.09
C ASP A 9 17.37 -31.87 -32.60
N GLU A 10 17.72 -32.88 -31.78
CA GLU A 10 16.73 -33.70 -31.05
C GLU A 10 15.90 -32.86 -30.06
N LYS A 11 16.51 -31.86 -29.41
CA LYS A 11 15.77 -30.92 -28.54
C LYS A 11 14.80 -30.05 -29.35
N LYS A 12 15.20 -29.57 -30.52
CA LYS A 12 14.33 -28.83 -31.44
C LYS A 12 13.18 -29.68 -31.97
N GLU A 13 13.38 -30.97 -32.21
CA GLU A 13 12.28 -31.88 -32.56
C GLU A 13 11.30 -32.07 -31.39
N CYS A 14 11.81 -32.28 -30.17
CA CYS A 14 10.97 -32.30 -28.97
C CYS A 14 10.18 -30.99 -28.78
N GLU A 15 10.75 -29.84 -29.16
CA GLU A 15 10.09 -28.53 -29.08
C GLU A 15 8.92 -28.37 -30.06
N LYS A 16 8.96 -29.06 -31.22
CA LYS A 16 7.86 -29.06 -32.21
C LYS A 16 6.63 -29.79 -31.68
N LEU A 17 6.80 -30.71 -30.73
CA LEU A 17 5.71 -31.44 -30.07
C LEU A 17 4.99 -30.61 -29.00
N LEU A 18 5.53 -29.46 -28.60
CA LEU A 18 4.94 -28.61 -27.56
C LEU A 18 3.85 -27.70 -28.14
N THR A 19 2.60 -27.91 -27.72
CA THR A 19 1.49 -27.00 -28.01
C THR A 19 1.70 -25.63 -27.35
N PRO A 20 1.09 -24.55 -27.89
CA PRO A 20 1.13 -23.23 -27.26
C PRO A 20 0.66 -23.23 -25.79
N GLU A 21 -0.33 -24.05 -25.46
CA GLU A 21 -0.85 -24.25 -24.11
C GLU A 21 0.19 -24.90 -23.20
N ALA A 22 0.87 -25.96 -23.68
CA ALA A 22 1.93 -26.63 -22.95
C ALA A 22 3.12 -25.69 -22.71
N LYS A 23 3.50 -24.87 -23.70
CA LYS A 23 4.56 -23.85 -23.55
C LYS A 23 4.19 -22.81 -22.48
N LYS A 24 2.93 -22.36 -22.42
CA LYS A 24 2.45 -21.43 -21.38
C LYS A 24 2.49 -22.06 -19.98
N LEU A 25 2.14 -23.35 -19.86
CA LEU A 25 2.21 -24.07 -18.59
C LEU A 25 3.66 -24.22 -18.12
N LEU A 26 4.57 -24.62 -19.01
CA LEU A 26 6.01 -24.70 -18.72
C LEU A 26 6.59 -23.34 -18.34
N GLU A 27 6.21 -22.27 -19.06
CA GLU A 27 6.60 -20.89 -18.73
C GLU A 27 6.19 -20.52 -17.30
N LYS A 28 4.93 -20.80 -16.95
CA LYS A 28 4.39 -20.51 -15.62
C LYS A 28 5.10 -21.33 -14.54
N GLN A 29 5.28 -22.64 -14.74
CA GLN A 29 5.97 -23.51 -13.80
C GLN A 29 7.43 -23.07 -13.57
N ALA A 30 8.12 -22.67 -14.64
CA ALA A 30 9.49 -22.22 -14.55
C ALA A 30 9.61 -20.86 -13.85
N LEU A 31 8.70 -19.91 -14.14
CA LEU A 31 8.62 -18.66 -13.39
C LEU A 31 8.33 -18.92 -11.91
N ASP A 32 7.40 -19.82 -11.59
CA ASP A 32 7.06 -20.19 -10.22
C ASP A 32 8.26 -20.82 -9.50
N CYS A 33 9.05 -21.66 -10.18
CA CYS A 33 10.31 -22.19 -9.66
C CYS A 33 11.35 -21.07 -9.46
N LEU A 34 11.53 -20.17 -10.43
CA LEU A 34 12.50 -19.07 -10.34
C LEU A 34 12.18 -18.06 -9.25
N LYS A 35 10.89 -17.77 -8.98
CA LYS A 35 10.52 -16.91 -7.83
C LYS A 35 11.11 -17.43 -6.52
N ASN A 36 11.34 -18.74 -6.50
CA ASN A 36 11.57 -19.51 -5.32
C ASN A 36 13.02 -19.98 -5.14
N ALA A 37 13.82 -19.82 -6.19
CA ALA A 37 15.24 -20.16 -6.23
C ALA A 37 16.05 -19.24 -5.30
N LYS A 38 16.84 -19.84 -4.40
CA LYS A 38 17.68 -19.10 -3.43
C LYS A 38 19.11 -18.94 -3.92
N THR A 39 19.55 -19.83 -4.81
CA THR A 39 20.90 -19.86 -5.36
C THR A 39 20.87 -19.84 -6.89
N GLU A 40 22.00 -19.46 -7.51
CA GLU A 40 22.16 -19.58 -8.96
C GLU A 40 22.06 -21.04 -9.44
N ALA A 41 22.41 -22.02 -8.59
CA ALA A 41 22.23 -23.43 -8.89
C ALA A 41 20.73 -23.82 -8.95
N ASP A 42 19.92 -23.30 -8.04
CA ASP A 42 18.46 -23.49 -8.05
C ASP A 42 17.84 -22.85 -9.30
N LYS A 43 18.26 -21.63 -9.64
CA LYS A 43 17.78 -20.94 -10.84
C LYS A 43 18.08 -21.75 -12.10
N LYS A 44 19.32 -22.24 -12.23
CA LYS A 44 19.72 -23.11 -13.35
C LYS A 44 18.87 -24.38 -13.41
N ARG A 45 18.53 -24.98 -12.26
CA ARG A 45 17.65 -26.15 -12.19
C ARG A 45 16.25 -25.85 -12.70
N CYS A 46 15.67 -24.70 -12.34
CA CYS A 46 14.32 -24.29 -12.75
C CYS A 46 14.14 -24.17 -14.27
N VAL A 47 15.21 -23.92 -15.00
CA VAL A 47 15.16 -23.70 -16.45
C VAL A 47 15.92 -24.74 -17.27
N LYS A 48 16.49 -25.76 -16.62
CA LYS A 48 17.40 -26.74 -17.24
C LYS A 48 16.73 -27.54 -18.36
N ASP A 49 15.49 -27.95 -18.15
CA ASP A 49 14.75 -28.83 -19.06
C ASP A 49 13.82 -28.07 -20.01
N LEU A 50 13.94 -26.74 -20.04
CA LEU A 50 13.16 -25.91 -20.94
C LEU A 50 13.81 -25.80 -22.32
N PRO A 51 12.99 -25.66 -23.37
CA PRO A 51 13.40 -25.11 -24.66
C PRO A 51 14.29 -23.86 -24.52
N LYS A 52 15.34 -23.71 -25.32
CA LYS A 52 16.29 -22.57 -25.16
C LYS A 52 15.59 -21.21 -25.28
N ASP A 53 14.66 -21.09 -26.22
CA ASP A 53 13.89 -19.84 -26.39
C ASP A 53 12.95 -19.59 -25.20
N LEU A 54 12.36 -20.64 -24.65
CA LEU A 54 11.50 -20.53 -23.47
C LEU A 54 12.31 -20.20 -22.21
N GLN A 55 13.50 -20.79 -22.06
CA GLN A 55 14.46 -20.48 -21.00
C GLN A 55 14.86 -19.00 -21.03
N LYS A 56 15.26 -18.47 -22.19
CA LYS A 56 15.59 -17.03 -22.34
C LYS A 56 14.41 -16.15 -21.96
N LYS A 57 13.20 -16.46 -22.45
CA LYS A 57 11.98 -15.71 -22.16
C LYS A 57 11.63 -15.71 -20.67
N VAL A 58 11.68 -16.87 -20.02
CA VAL A 58 11.37 -17.04 -18.60
C VAL A 58 12.39 -16.28 -17.73
N LEU A 59 13.69 -16.39 -18.03
CA LEU A 59 14.73 -15.66 -17.31
C LEU A 59 14.60 -14.14 -17.47
N ALA A 60 14.24 -13.67 -18.67
CA ALA A 60 14.02 -12.24 -18.92
C ALA A 60 12.79 -11.72 -18.15
N LYS A 61 11.68 -12.48 -18.13
CA LYS A 61 10.50 -12.15 -17.31
C LYS A 61 10.79 -12.13 -15.81
N GLU A 62 11.59 -13.08 -15.34
CA GLU A 62 12.04 -13.12 -13.95
C GLU A 62 12.88 -11.89 -13.60
N SER A 63 13.84 -11.53 -14.47
CA SER A 63 14.67 -10.34 -14.30
C SER A 63 13.83 -9.05 -14.28
N VAL A 64 12.82 -8.90 -15.16
CA VAL A 64 11.86 -7.79 -15.10
C VAL A 64 11.09 -7.78 -13.77
N ARG A 65 10.64 -8.95 -13.28
CA ARG A 65 9.92 -9.03 -12.01
C ARG A 65 10.77 -8.55 -10.84
N VAL A 66 12.01 -9.05 -10.76
CA VAL A 66 12.99 -8.70 -9.72
C VAL A 66 13.33 -7.20 -9.78
N TYR A 67 13.46 -6.65 -10.99
CA TYR A 67 13.63 -5.21 -11.19
C TYR A 67 12.46 -4.40 -10.62
N LEU A 68 11.21 -4.75 -10.96
CA LEU A 68 10.02 -4.07 -10.43
C LEU A 68 9.93 -4.19 -8.90
N ASP A 69 10.23 -5.37 -8.34
CA ASP A 69 10.21 -5.54 -6.89
C ASP A 69 11.31 -4.69 -6.20
N CYS A 70 12.49 -4.55 -6.82
CA CYS A 70 13.57 -3.66 -6.36
C CYS A 70 13.15 -2.19 -6.43
N VAL A 71 12.61 -1.74 -7.57
CA VAL A 71 12.16 -0.35 -7.78
C VAL A 71 11.06 0.05 -6.80
N SER A 72 10.14 -0.88 -6.49
CA SER A 72 9.07 -0.65 -5.52
C SER A 72 9.56 -0.36 -4.09
N ARG A 73 10.77 -0.81 -3.75
CA ARG A 73 11.41 -0.62 -2.44
C ARG A 73 12.43 0.51 -2.43
N ALA A 74 12.89 0.93 -3.61
CA ALA A 74 13.90 1.96 -3.76
C ALA A 74 13.36 3.33 -3.31
N LYS A 75 14.12 3.99 -2.43
CA LYS A 75 13.78 5.26 -1.79
C LYS A 75 14.30 6.47 -2.55
N ASN A 76 15.28 6.28 -3.43
CA ASN A 76 15.94 7.36 -4.16
C ASN A 76 16.35 6.91 -5.58
N GLU A 77 16.80 7.87 -6.39
CA GLU A 77 17.20 7.60 -7.77
C GLU A 77 18.45 6.72 -7.87
N ALA A 78 19.39 6.81 -6.93
CA ALA A 78 20.60 6.00 -6.92
C ALA A 78 20.29 4.51 -6.71
N GLU A 79 19.41 4.18 -5.75
CA GLU A 79 18.92 2.82 -5.53
C GLU A 79 18.19 2.26 -6.75
N ARG A 80 17.46 3.10 -7.50
CA ARG A 80 16.81 2.66 -8.76
C ARG A 80 17.81 2.39 -9.87
N LYS A 81 18.88 3.19 -9.98
CA LYS A 81 19.98 2.91 -10.91
C LYS A 81 20.68 1.60 -10.57
N GLU A 82 20.82 1.26 -9.29
CA GLU A 82 21.28 -0.06 -8.87
C GLU A 82 20.30 -1.18 -9.30
N CYS A 83 18.98 -0.95 -9.18
CA CYS A 83 17.99 -1.91 -9.68
C CYS A 83 18.11 -2.15 -11.20
N GLU A 84 18.44 -1.14 -12.01
CA GLU A 84 18.62 -1.31 -13.47
C GLU A 84 19.77 -2.25 -13.85
N LYS A 85 20.74 -2.46 -12.94
CA LYS A 85 21.82 -3.45 -13.13
C LYS A 85 21.31 -4.89 -13.04
N LEU A 86 20.13 -5.12 -12.47
CA LEU A 86 19.48 -6.43 -12.38
C LEU A 86 18.87 -6.87 -13.72
N LEU A 87 18.72 -5.94 -14.67
CA LEU A 87 18.12 -6.20 -15.98
C LEU A 87 19.14 -6.74 -16.97
N THR A 88 18.89 -7.96 -17.47
CA THR A 88 19.59 -8.49 -18.65
C THR A 88 19.19 -7.74 -19.92
N PRO A 89 19.97 -7.80 -21.02
CA PRO A 89 19.59 -7.18 -22.29
C PRO A 89 18.21 -7.63 -22.79
N GLU A 90 17.87 -8.90 -22.65
CA GLU A 90 16.55 -9.45 -22.98
C GLU A 90 15.45 -8.92 -22.06
N ALA A 91 15.72 -8.78 -20.76
CA ALA A 91 14.78 -8.19 -19.81
C ALA A 91 14.51 -6.71 -20.10
N ARG A 92 15.53 -5.96 -20.54
CA ARG A 92 15.37 -4.57 -21.00
C ARG A 92 14.44 -4.49 -22.21
N LYS A 93 14.61 -5.39 -23.19
CA LYS A 93 13.71 -5.48 -24.35
C LYS A 93 12.26 -5.76 -23.94
N LEU A 94 12.04 -6.75 -23.05
CA LEU A 94 10.70 -7.05 -22.53
C LEU A 94 10.09 -5.89 -21.74
N LEU A 95 10.90 -5.17 -20.96
CA LEU A 95 10.44 -3.99 -20.22
C LEU A 95 10.03 -2.86 -21.17
N GLU A 96 10.79 -2.63 -22.26
CA GLU A 96 10.42 -1.66 -23.30
C GLU A 96 9.15 -2.09 -24.07
N GLU A 97 8.96 -3.38 -24.35
CA GLU A 97 7.70 -3.90 -24.89
C GLU A 97 6.53 -3.67 -23.93
N ALA A 98 6.74 -3.90 -22.62
CA ALA A 98 5.74 -3.62 -21.60
C ALA A 98 5.39 -2.12 -21.55
N LYS A 99 6.38 -1.22 -21.66
CA LYS A 99 6.16 0.24 -21.75
C LYS A 99 5.34 0.61 -22.99
N LYS A 100 5.64 0.01 -24.15
CA LYS A 100 4.85 0.20 -25.39
C LYS A 100 3.41 -0.29 -25.21
N SER A 101 3.21 -1.44 -24.59
CA SER A 101 1.88 -1.98 -24.27
C SER A 101 1.10 -1.06 -23.32
N VAL A 102 1.75 -0.50 -22.28
CA VAL A 102 1.14 0.53 -21.41
C VAL A 102 0.73 1.77 -22.20
N LYS A 103 1.58 2.24 -23.12
CA LYS A 103 1.27 3.39 -23.98
C LYS A 103 0.04 3.12 -24.87
N ALA A 104 0.02 1.98 -25.55
CA ALA A 104 -1.11 1.56 -26.38
C ALA A 104 -2.42 1.45 -25.57
N TYR A 105 -2.34 0.93 -24.34
CA TYR A 105 -3.48 0.90 -23.43
C TYR A 105 -3.99 2.30 -23.08
N LYS A 106 -3.11 3.24 -22.73
CA LYS A 106 -3.50 4.62 -22.42
C LYS A 106 -4.15 5.31 -23.61
N ASP A 107 -3.58 5.13 -24.81
CA ASP A 107 -4.12 5.68 -26.05
C ASP A 107 -5.52 5.12 -26.33
N CYS A 108 -5.72 3.81 -26.17
CA CYS A 108 -7.03 3.17 -26.28
C CYS A 108 -8.04 3.74 -25.26
N VAL A 109 -7.64 3.80 -23.98
CA VAL A 109 -8.52 4.29 -22.89
C VAL A 109 -8.89 5.76 -23.07
N SER A 110 -8.00 6.58 -23.63
CA SER A 110 -8.29 8.00 -23.93
C SER A 110 -9.41 8.16 -24.97
N ARG A 111 -9.58 7.18 -25.86
CA ARG A 111 -10.60 7.18 -26.92
C ARG A 111 -11.89 6.46 -26.51
N ALA A 112 -11.82 5.62 -25.48
CA ALA A 112 -12.94 4.83 -24.99
C ALA A 112 -14.06 5.70 -24.43
N ARG A 113 -15.29 5.50 -24.92
CA ARG A 113 -16.48 6.28 -24.60
C ARG A 113 -17.25 5.71 -23.40
N ASN A 114 -17.05 4.44 -23.06
CA ASN A 114 -17.76 3.75 -22.00
C ASN A 114 -16.87 2.73 -21.26
N GLU A 115 -17.35 2.21 -20.13
CA GLU A 115 -16.61 1.24 -19.32
C GLU A 115 -16.40 -0.12 -20.02
N LYS A 116 -17.23 -0.49 -21.01
CA LYS A 116 -17.03 -1.73 -21.78
C LYS A 116 -15.80 -1.60 -22.69
N GLU A 117 -15.70 -0.50 -23.43
CA GLU A 117 -14.54 -0.18 -24.29
C GLU A 117 -13.24 -0.07 -23.47
N LYS A 118 -13.29 0.55 -22.28
CA LYS A 118 -12.12 0.59 -21.38
C LYS A 118 -11.67 -0.81 -20.93
N LYS A 119 -12.61 -1.71 -20.63
CA LYS A 119 -12.30 -3.11 -20.30
C LYS A 119 -11.70 -3.84 -21.49
N GLU A 120 -12.12 -3.53 -22.71
CA GLU A 120 -11.48 -4.08 -23.92
C GLU A 120 -10.06 -3.59 -24.10
N CYS A 121 -9.78 -2.32 -23.80
CA CYS A 121 -8.40 -1.80 -23.80
C CYS A 121 -7.48 -2.60 -22.87
N GLU A 122 -7.97 -3.13 -21.74
CA GLU A 122 -7.14 -3.95 -20.83
C GLU A 122 -6.58 -5.21 -21.50
N LYS A 123 -7.20 -5.69 -22.60
CA LYS A 123 -6.67 -6.81 -23.41
C LYS A 123 -5.34 -6.45 -24.10
N LEU A 124 -5.05 -5.17 -24.28
CA LEU A 124 -3.76 -4.68 -24.83
C LEU A 124 -2.61 -4.80 -23.83
N LEU A 125 -2.91 -4.92 -22.53
CA LEU A 125 -1.90 -5.00 -21.48
C LEU A 125 -1.42 -6.44 -21.28
N THR A 126 -0.13 -6.66 -21.52
CA THR A 126 0.57 -7.86 -21.05
C THR A 126 0.60 -7.92 -19.52
N PRO A 127 0.78 -9.09 -18.89
CA PRO A 127 0.92 -9.19 -17.43
C PRO A 127 2.01 -8.25 -16.86
N GLU A 128 3.12 -8.13 -17.57
CA GLU A 128 4.24 -7.26 -17.21
C GLU A 128 3.85 -5.78 -17.32
N ALA A 129 3.13 -5.40 -18.38
CA ALA A 129 2.59 -4.05 -18.56
C ALA A 129 1.55 -3.68 -17.50
N ARG A 130 0.67 -4.63 -17.13
CA ARG A 130 -0.30 -4.44 -16.03
C ARG A 130 0.41 -4.15 -14.71
N LYS A 131 1.42 -4.96 -14.37
CA LYS A 131 2.21 -4.77 -13.13
C LYS A 131 2.92 -3.41 -13.13
N LEU A 132 3.57 -3.05 -14.25
CA LEU A 132 4.26 -1.77 -14.41
C LEU A 132 3.32 -0.56 -14.26
N LEU A 133 2.14 -0.64 -14.88
CA LEU A 133 1.13 0.42 -14.79
C LEU A 133 0.56 0.54 -13.38
N GLU A 134 0.27 -0.58 -12.70
CA GLU A 134 -0.18 -0.56 -11.31
C GLU A 134 0.85 0.06 -10.36
N GLU A 135 2.12 -0.30 -10.53
CA GLU A 135 3.22 0.24 -9.72
C GLU A 135 3.37 1.74 -9.95
N SER A 136 3.31 2.19 -11.20
CA SER A 136 3.32 3.61 -11.55
C SER A 136 2.15 4.35 -10.92
N LYS A 137 0.93 3.79 -10.98
CA LYS A 137 -0.27 4.36 -10.33
C LYS A 137 -0.14 4.45 -8.80
N LYS A 138 0.44 3.42 -8.16
CA LYS A 138 0.71 3.41 -6.70
C LYS A 138 1.73 4.47 -6.33
N SER A 139 2.82 4.60 -7.09
CA SER A 139 3.86 5.61 -6.89
C SER A 139 3.32 7.04 -7.05
N VAL A 140 2.52 7.31 -8.10
CA VAL A 140 1.83 8.61 -8.26
C VAL A 140 0.88 8.89 -7.10
N LYS A 141 0.12 7.88 -6.65
CA LYS A 141 -0.79 8.05 -5.51
C LYS A 141 -0.02 8.43 -4.23
N ALA A 142 1.07 7.72 -3.93
CA ALA A 142 1.92 7.99 -2.77
C ALA A 142 2.54 9.39 -2.81
N TYR A 143 3.02 9.82 -3.99
CA TYR A 143 3.50 11.19 -4.20
C TYR A 143 2.42 12.22 -3.90
N LEU A 144 1.22 12.08 -4.47
CA LEU A 144 0.12 13.03 -4.25
C LEU A 144 -0.33 13.08 -2.79
N ASP A 145 -0.35 11.93 -2.10
CA ASP A 145 -0.68 11.87 -0.67
C ASP A 145 0.40 12.55 0.18
N CYS A 146 1.68 12.38 -0.16
CA CYS A 146 2.81 13.06 0.48
C CYS A 146 2.74 14.59 0.27
N VAL A 147 2.55 15.04 -0.98
CA VAL A 147 2.46 16.48 -1.32
C VAL A 147 1.30 17.16 -0.61
N SER A 148 0.18 16.46 -0.39
CA SER A 148 -0.98 17.01 0.35
C SER A 148 -0.69 17.29 1.83
N GLN A 149 0.36 16.68 2.38
CA GLN A 149 0.80 16.84 3.76
C GLN A 149 2.02 17.76 3.89
N ALA A 150 2.75 17.98 2.80
CA ALA A 150 3.95 18.79 2.75
C ALA A 150 3.65 20.27 3.00
N LYS A 151 4.34 20.86 3.98
CA LYS A 151 4.20 22.25 4.45
C LYS A 151 5.07 23.23 3.69
N ASN A 152 6.18 22.77 3.13
CA ASN A 152 7.15 23.61 2.42
C ASN A 152 7.65 22.93 1.13
N GLU A 153 8.38 23.69 0.32
CA GLU A 153 8.90 23.21 -0.96
C GLU A 153 9.95 22.09 -0.79
N ALA A 154 10.73 22.11 0.30
CA ALA A 154 11.71 21.08 0.59
C ALA A 154 11.04 19.71 0.82
N GLU A 155 9.98 19.66 1.62
CA GLU A 155 9.17 18.45 1.85
C GLU A 155 8.51 17.97 0.55
N ARG A 156 8.08 18.89 -0.33
CA ARG A 156 7.55 18.52 -1.66
C ARG A 156 8.62 17.91 -2.56
N LYS A 157 9.83 18.46 -2.56
CA LYS A 157 10.99 17.88 -3.26
C LYS A 157 11.36 16.50 -2.70
N GLU A 158 11.18 16.29 -1.39
CA GLU A 158 11.35 14.96 -0.81
C GLU A 158 10.27 13.98 -1.31
N CYS A 159 9.02 14.42 -1.47
CA CYS A 159 7.97 13.59 -2.04
C CYS A 159 8.29 13.11 -3.47
N GLU A 160 8.98 13.92 -4.29
CA GLU A 160 9.37 13.53 -5.66
C GLU A 160 10.28 12.29 -5.69
N LYS A 161 11.01 12.00 -4.59
CA LYS A 161 11.82 10.78 -4.46
C LYS A 161 10.95 9.52 -4.53
N LEU A 162 9.67 9.61 -4.14
CA LEU A 162 8.70 8.50 -4.21
C LEU A 162 8.31 8.13 -5.66
N LEU A 163 8.51 9.02 -6.63
CA LEU A 163 8.10 8.81 -8.03
C LEU A 163 9.15 8.06 -8.83
N THR A 164 8.82 6.87 -9.33
CA THR A 164 9.61 6.16 -10.36
C THR A 164 9.67 6.98 -11.67
N PRO A 165 10.65 6.75 -12.56
CA PRO A 165 10.69 7.45 -13.86
C PRO A 165 9.39 7.31 -14.65
N GLU A 166 8.78 6.12 -14.65
CA GLU A 166 7.50 5.84 -15.29
C GLU A 166 6.33 6.55 -14.58
N ALA A 167 6.35 6.63 -13.24
CA ALA A 167 5.37 7.39 -12.47
C ALA A 167 5.49 8.90 -12.69
N LYS A 168 6.71 9.44 -12.82
CA LYS A 168 6.95 10.84 -13.19
C LYS A 168 6.34 11.14 -14.55
N LYS A 169 6.61 10.31 -15.57
CA LYS A 169 5.99 10.45 -16.90
C LYS A 169 4.47 10.40 -16.84
N LEU A 170 3.90 9.42 -16.11
CA LEU A 170 2.45 9.30 -15.94
C LEU A 170 1.84 10.55 -15.26
N LEU A 171 2.54 11.12 -14.28
CA LEU A 171 2.10 12.33 -13.60
C LEU A 171 2.19 13.57 -14.49
N GLU A 172 3.27 13.72 -15.27
CA GLU A 172 3.41 14.83 -16.22
C GLU A 172 2.37 14.76 -17.34
N GLU A 173 2.14 13.59 -17.95
CA GLU A 173 1.05 13.37 -18.92
C GLU A 173 -0.33 13.76 -18.32
N ALA A 174 -0.57 13.44 -17.05
CA ALA A 174 -1.79 13.83 -16.36
C ALA A 174 -1.87 15.34 -16.14
N LYS A 175 -0.76 16.01 -15.78
CA LYS A 175 -0.71 17.48 -15.62
C LYS A 175 -0.96 18.20 -16.96
N GLU A 176 -0.37 17.72 -18.05
CA GLU A 176 -0.59 18.24 -19.40
C GLU A 176 -2.05 18.09 -19.83
N SER A 177 -2.65 16.92 -19.60
CA SER A 177 -4.07 16.68 -19.86
C SER A 177 -4.98 17.60 -19.04
N VAL A 178 -4.65 17.86 -17.78
CA VAL A 178 -5.37 18.85 -16.95
C VAL A 178 -5.21 20.27 -17.50
N LYS A 179 -4.01 20.64 -17.95
CA LYS A 179 -3.75 21.96 -18.55
C LYS A 179 -4.57 22.14 -19.83
N ALA A 180 -4.50 21.19 -20.76
CA ALA A 180 -5.28 21.20 -22.00
C ALA A 180 -6.79 21.29 -21.74
N TYR A 181 -7.29 20.59 -20.71
CA TYR A 181 -8.68 20.69 -20.28
C TYR A 181 -9.05 22.10 -19.80
N LYS A 182 -8.23 22.72 -18.94
CA LYS A 182 -8.47 24.09 -18.45
C LYS A 182 -8.39 25.12 -19.57
N ASP A 183 -7.44 24.97 -20.48
CA ASP A 183 -7.30 25.85 -21.64
C ASP A 183 -8.53 25.75 -22.55
N CYS A 184 -9.01 24.54 -22.82
CA CYS A 184 -10.27 24.30 -23.55
C CYS A 184 -11.48 24.91 -22.82
N LEU A 185 -11.60 24.71 -21.51
CA LEU A 185 -12.69 25.27 -20.71
C LEU A 185 -12.72 26.81 -20.74
N SER A 186 -11.56 27.47 -20.82
CA SER A 186 -11.48 28.93 -20.89
C SER A 186 -12.05 29.49 -22.20
N GLN A 187 -12.05 28.68 -23.26
CA GLN A 187 -12.57 29.04 -24.58
C GLN A 187 -14.03 28.59 -24.78
N ALA A 188 -14.48 27.60 -24.01
CA ALA A 188 -15.81 27.02 -24.12
C ALA A 188 -16.92 28.01 -23.70
N ARG A 189 -17.85 28.28 -24.62
CA ARG A 189 -18.96 29.23 -24.46
C ARG A 189 -20.25 28.58 -23.97
N ASN A 190 -20.39 27.26 -24.14
CA ASN A 190 -21.60 26.51 -23.78
C ASN A 190 -21.29 25.16 -23.12
N GLU A 191 -22.32 24.53 -22.55
CA GLU A 191 -22.21 23.24 -21.86
C GLU A 191 -21.75 22.10 -22.79
N THR A 192 -22.10 22.16 -24.08
CA THR A 192 -21.72 21.14 -25.06
C THR A 192 -20.21 21.17 -25.33
N GLU A 193 -19.64 22.36 -25.50
CA GLU A 193 -18.20 22.57 -25.63
C GLU A 193 -17.46 22.18 -24.36
N ARG A 194 -17.99 22.52 -23.17
CA ARG A 194 -17.40 22.09 -21.89
C ARG A 194 -17.37 20.57 -21.76
N LYS A 195 -18.44 19.88 -22.15
CA LYS A 195 -18.48 18.41 -22.20
C LYS A 195 -17.50 17.84 -23.23
N ALA A 196 -17.26 18.53 -24.34
CA ALA A 196 -16.23 18.13 -25.30
C ALA A 196 -14.82 18.25 -24.70
N CYS A 197 -14.54 19.32 -23.92
CA CYS A 197 -13.28 19.47 -23.19
C CYS A 197 -13.03 18.30 -22.22
N GLU A 198 -14.07 17.75 -21.59
CA GLU A 198 -13.91 16.61 -20.68
C GLU A 198 -13.27 15.37 -21.33
N LYS A 199 -13.33 15.24 -22.68
CA LYS A 199 -12.67 14.16 -23.42
C LYS A 199 -11.14 14.29 -23.42
N LEU A 200 -10.61 15.49 -23.14
CA LEU A 200 -9.18 15.73 -22.99
C LEU A 200 -8.62 15.14 -21.68
N LEU A 201 -9.50 14.85 -20.71
CA LEU A 201 -9.09 14.33 -19.40
C LEU A 201 -8.88 12.81 -19.45
N THR A 202 -7.63 12.40 -19.28
CA THR A 202 -7.30 10.99 -18.98
C THR A 202 -7.84 10.58 -17.61
N PRO A 203 -8.01 9.27 -17.33
CA PRO A 203 -8.42 8.80 -16.00
C PRO A 203 -7.48 9.30 -14.88
N GLU A 204 -6.18 9.37 -15.16
CA GLU A 204 -5.17 9.90 -14.24
C GLU A 204 -5.32 11.41 -14.04
N ALA A 205 -5.60 12.18 -15.10
CA ALA A 205 -5.89 13.61 -15.01
C ALA A 205 -7.16 13.90 -14.20
N ARG A 206 -8.24 13.12 -14.38
CA ARG A 206 -9.46 13.22 -13.56
C ARG A 206 -9.16 12.99 -12.08
N LYS A 207 -8.33 11.99 -11.73
CA LYS A 207 -7.91 11.73 -10.34
C LYS A 207 -7.05 12.87 -9.79
N LEU A 208 -6.17 13.45 -10.60
CA LEU A 208 -5.36 14.61 -10.22
C LEU A 208 -6.24 15.83 -9.92
N LEU A 209 -7.21 16.13 -10.78
CA LEU A 209 -8.22 17.18 -10.55
C LEU A 209 -9.04 16.93 -9.29
N GLU A 210 -9.49 15.70 -9.07
CA GLU A 210 -10.22 15.31 -7.84
C GLU A 210 -9.43 15.70 -6.58
N LYS A 211 -8.14 15.34 -6.54
CA LYS A 211 -7.27 15.66 -5.39
C LYS A 211 -7.02 17.17 -5.27
N GLN A 212 -6.70 17.86 -6.36
CA GLN A 212 -6.49 19.31 -6.36
C GLN A 212 -7.72 20.07 -5.82
N ALA A 213 -8.92 19.64 -6.22
CA ALA A 213 -10.16 20.25 -5.76
C ALA A 213 -10.41 19.97 -4.27
N LEU A 214 -10.17 18.75 -3.79
CA LEU A 214 -10.28 18.40 -2.37
C LEU A 214 -9.27 19.19 -1.50
N ASP A 215 -8.04 19.38 -1.98
CA ASP A 215 -7.03 20.19 -1.29
C ASP A 215 -7.39 21.68 -1.30
N CYS A 216 -7.95 22.20 -2.39
CA CYS A 216 -8.50 23.56 -2.43
C CYS A 216 -9.65 23.72 -1.42
N LEU A 217 -10.62 22.79 -1.41
CA LEU A 217 -11.74 22.81 -0.47
C LEU A 217 -11.30 22.67 0.99
N LYS A 218 -10.19 21.98 1.26
CA LYS A 218 -9.56 21.93 2.58
C LYS A 218 -9.14 23.28 3.14
N ASN A 219 -8.68 24.16 2.26
CA ASN A 219 -8.15 25.47 2.64
C ASN A 219 -9.16 26.60 2.45
N ALA A 220 -10.27 26.36 1.76
CA ALA A 220 -11.33 27.32 1.53
C ALA A 220 -12.06 27.67 2.85
N LYS A 221 -12.12 28.97 3.17
CA LYS A 221 -12.80 29.50 4.37
C LYS A 221 -14.20 30.02 4.04
N THR A 222 -14.43 30.44 2.80
CA THR A 222 -15.68 31.06 2.35
C THR A 222 -16.40 30.21 1.31
N GLU A 223 -17.72 30.36 1.20
CA GLU A 223 -18.50 29.72 0.13
C GLU A 223 -18.05 30.16 -1.27
N ALA A 224 -17.55 31.39 -1.42
CA ALA A 224 -16.97 31.87 -2.67
C ALA A 224 -15.68 31.11 -3.04
N GLU A 225 -14.79 30.86 -2.08
CA GLU A 225 -13.61 30.02 -2.28
C GLU A 225 -13.99 28.59 -2.62
N LYS A 226 -14.96 28.00 -1.91
CA LYS A 226 -15.43 26.64 -2.20
C LYS A 226 -15.99 26.52 -3.61
N LYS A 227 -16.79 27.50 -4.05
CA LYS A 227 -17.31 27.55 -5.43
C LYS A 227 -16.18 27.64 -6.45
N ARG A 228 -15.12 28.43 -6.19
CA ARG A 228 -13.93 28.49 -7.06
C ARG A 228 -13.22 27.13 -7.17
N CYS A 229 -13.09 26.38 -6.08
CA CYS A 229 -12.42 25.08 -6.08
C CYS A 229 -13.09 24.03 -6.99
N VAL A 230 -14.39 24.16 -7.24
CA VAL A 230 -15.17 23.18 -8.01
C VAL A 230 -15.72 23.71 -9.33
N LYS A 231 -15.46 24.98 -9.67
CA LYS A 231 -16.04 25.67 -10.83
C LYS A 231 -15.67 24.99 -12.15
N ASP A 232 -14.41 24.58 -12.27
CA ASP A 232 -13.83 24.07 -13.51
C ASP A 232 -13.79 22.53 -13.53
N LEU A 233 -14.60 21.86 -12.71
CA LEU A 233 -14.67 20.40 -12.70
C LEU A 233 -15.78 19.88 -13.63
N PRO A 234 -15.59 18.70 -14.24
CA PRO A 234 -16.69 17.92 -14.81
C PRO A 234 -17.84 17.77 -13.82
N LYS A 235 -19.10 17.81 -14.27
CA LYS A 235 -20.28 17.80 -13.38
C LYS A 235 -20.34 16.56 -12.49
N ASP A 236 -19.99 15.39 -13.02
CA ASP A 236 -19.90 14.15 -12.27
C ASP A 236 -18.81 14.23 -11.19
N LEU A 237 -17.66 14.79 -11.54
CA LEU A 237 -16.51 14.94 -10.64
C LEU A 237 -16.80 15.98 -9.54
N GLN A 238 -17.47 17.07 -9.88
CA GLN A 238 -17.92 18.09 -8.93
C GLN A 238 -18.83 17.49 -7.86
N LYS A 239 -19.86 16.74 -8.25
CA LYS A 239 -20.76 16.07 -7.30
C LYS A 239 -19.99 15.12 -6.37
N LYS A 240 -19.06 14.33 -6.95
CA LYS A 240 -18.22 13.40 -6.19
C LYS A 240 -17.31 14.12 -5.19
N VAL A 241 -16.63 15.18 -5.60
CA VAL A 241 -15.71 15.97 -4.75
C VAL A 241 -16.49 16.63 -3.62
N LEU A 242 -17.64 17.25 -3.90
CA LEU A 242 -18.49 17.86 -2.88
C LEU A 242 -19.03 16.84 -1.88
N ALA A 243 -19.42 15.64 -2.33
CA ALA A 243 -19.87 14.59 -1.42
C ALA A 243 -18.74 14.09 -0.51
N LYS A 244 -17.53 13.90 -1.04
CA LYS A 244 -16.34 13.55 -0.25
C LYS A 244 -15.95 14.63 0.76
N GLU A 245 -16.03 15.89 0.35
CA GLU A 245 -15.79 17.03 1.21
C GLU A 245 -16.81 17.11 2.34
N SER A 246 -18.10 16.94 2.04
CA SER A 246 -19.18 16.90 3.03
C SER A 246 -19.00 15.76 4.04
N VAL A 247 -18.60 14.56 3.60
CA VAL A 247 -18.24 13.45 4.51
C VAL A 247 -17.05 13.83 5.40
N ARG A 248 -16.01 14.48 4.86
CA ARG A 248 -14.85 14.91 5.66
C ARG A 248 -15.26 15.91 6.74
N VAL A 249 -16.03 16.94 6.38
CA VAL A 249 -16.52 17.95 7.31
C VAL A 249 -17.41 17.34 8.39
N TYR A 250 -18.29 16.40 8.03
CA TYR A 250 -19.08 15.62 8.97
C TYR A 250 -18.20 14.87 9.97
N LEU A 251 -17.20 14.13 9.47
CA LEU A 251 -16.26 13.39 10.31
C LEU A 251 -15.52 14.36 11.25
N ASP A 252 -15.02 15.49 10.76
CA ASP A 252 -14.33 16.49 11.60
C ASP A 252 -15.25 17.06 12.69
N CYS A 253 -16.52 17.35 12.36
CA CYS A 253 -17.53 17.76 13.33
C CYS A 253 -17.79 16.68 14.40
N VAL A 254 -18.03 15.44 13.98
CA VAL A 254 -18.29 14.29 14.86
C VAL A 254 -17.11 13.99 15.78
N SER A 255 -15.89 14.29 15.35
CA SER A 255 -14.69 14.12 16.17
C SER A 255 -14.62 15.10 17.35
N LYS A 256 -15.25 16.27 17.21
CA LYS A 256 -15.32 17.33 18.23
C LYS A 256 -16.57 17.23 19.10
N ALA A 257 -17.62 16.59 18.58
CA ALA A 257 -18.88 16.41 19.28
C ALA A 257 -18.74 15.62 20.59
N LYS A 258 -19.20 16.20 21.69
CA LYS A 258 -19.16 15.67 23.06
C LYS A 258 -20.36 14.79 23.38
N ASN A 259 -21.51 15.05 22.77
CA ASN A 259 -22.76 14.36 23.05
C ASN A 259 -23.48 13.95 21.75
N GLU A 260 -24.57 13.21 21.90
CA GLU A 260 -25.35 12.70 20.76
C GLU A 260 -26.14 13.82 20.05
N ALA A 261 -26.53 14.88 20.75
CA ALA A 261 -27.21 16.03 20.15
C ALA A 261 -26.30 16.76 19.15
N GLU A 262 -25.06 17.06 19.53
CA GLU A 262 -24.04 17.67 18.66
C GLU A 262 -23.74 16.77 17.45
N ARG A 263 -23.75 15.44 17.61
CA ARG A 263 -23.57 14.51 16.49
C ARG A 263 -24.73 14.56 15.49
N LYS A 264 -25.97 14.65 15.99
CA LYS A 264 -27.15 14.85 15.14
C LYS A 264 -27.10 16.18 14.40
N GLU A 265 -26.54 17.22 15.01
CA GLU A 265 -26.28 18.48 14.30
C GLU A 265 -25.23 18.32 13.20
N CYS A 266 -24.16 17.56 13.43
CA CYS A 266 -23.18 17.25 12.39
C CYS A 266 -23.83 16.55 11.18
N GLU A 267 -24.86 15.71 11.37
CA GLU A 267 -25.55 15.04 10.25
C GLU A 267 -26.25 16.03 9.30
N LYS A 268 -26.56 17.26 9.75
CA LYS A 268 -27.11 18.32 8.90
C LYS A 268 -26.09 18.80 7.86
N LEU A 269 -24.79 18.54 8.06
CA LEU A 269 -23.71 18.89 7.13
C LEU A 269 -23.64 17.92 5.93
N LEU A 270 -24.33 16.78 5.99
CA LEU A 270 -24.30 15.75 4.96
C LEU A 270 -25.36 16.00 3.89
N THR A 271 -24.91 16.13 2.63
CA THR A 271 -25.80 16.04 1.46
C THR A 271 -26.34 14.61 1.29
N PRO A 272 -27.43 14.39 0.54
CA PRO A 272 -27.93 13.04 0.26
C PRO A 272 -26.88 12.11 -0.35
N GLU A 273 -26.04 12.63 -1.26
CA GLU A 273 -24.92 11.89 -1.85
C GLU A 273 -23.84 11.57 -0.82
N ALA A 274 -23.52 12.51 0.08
CA ALA A 274 -22.57 12.28 1.16
C ALA A 274 -23.07 11.25 2.17
N ARG A 275 -24.38 11.22 2.46
CA ARG A 275 -25.01 10.18 3.29
C ARG A 275 -24.85 8.80 2.69
N LYS A 276 -25.05 8.66 1.37
CA LYS A 276 -24.83 7.40 0.65
C LYS A 276 -23.36 6.96 0.72
N LEU A 277 -22.41 7.87 0.47
CA LEU A 277 -20.98 7.58 0.59
C LEU A 277 -20.57 7.18 2.02
N LEU A 278 -21.14 7.84 3.03
CA LEU A 278 -20.88 7.50 4.43
C LEU A 278 -21.45 6.12 4.80
N GLU A 279 -22.61 5.77 4.26
CA GLU A 279 -23.22 4.45 4.46
C GLU A 279 -22.40 3.33 3.80
N GLU A 280 -21.88 3.57 2.59
CA GLU A 280 -20.93 2.68 1.92
C GLU A 280 -19.63 2.54 2.73
N ALA A 281 -19.11 3.64 3.28
CA ALA A 281 -17.95 3.62 4.17
C ALA A 281 -18.20 2.81 5.44
N LYS A 282 -19.38 2.92 6.07
CA LYS A 282 -19.79 2.10 7.22
C LYS A 282 -19.84 0.61 6.88
N LYS A 283 -20.38 0.24 5.71
CA LYS A 283 -20.36 -1.14 5.21
C LYS A 283 -18.94 -1.67 5.01
N SER A 284 -18.06 -0.85 4.42
CA SER A 284 -16.64 -1.17 4.24
C SER A 284 -15.92 -1.39 5.58
N VAL A 285 -16.15 -0.53 6.58
CA VAL A 285 -15.61 -0.71 7.94
C VAL A 285 -16.11 -2.01 8.57
N LYS A 286 -17.40 -2.34 8.42
CA LYS A 286 -17.96 -3.59 8.93
C LYS A 286 -17.29 -4.81 8.27
N ALA A 287 -17.19 -4.82 6.94
CA ALA A 287 -16.52 -5.89 6.20
C ALA A 287 -15.04 -6.05 6.61
N TYR A 288 -14.35 -4.93 6.87
CA TYR A 288 -12.99 -4.95 7.40
C TYR A 288 -12.91 -5.61 8.78
N LYS A 289 -13.78 -5.23 9.73
CA LYS A 289 -13.81 -5.83 11.08
C LYS A 289 -14.13 -7.32 11.04
N ASP A 290 -15.08 -7.72 10.19
CA ASP A 290 -15.45 -9.12 9.98
C ASP A 290 -14.27 -9.92 9.38
N CYS A 291 -13.52 -9.32 8.45
CA CYS A 291 -12.31 -9.92 7.89
C CYS A 291 -11.19 -10.04 8.95
N VAL A 292 -10.91 -8.97 9.70
CA VAL A 292 -9.83 -8.93 10.71
C VAL A 292 -10.11 -9.90 11.87
N SER A 293 -11.36 -10.10 12.25
CA SER A 293 -11.72 -11.07 13.30
C SER A 293 -11.45 -12.53 12.89
N ARG A 294 -11.43 -12.82 11.59
CA ARG A 294 -11.11 -14.15 11.03
C ARG A 294 -9.64 -14.31 10.65
N ALA A 295 -8.90 -13.21 10.54
CA ALA A 295 -7.51 -13.21 10.11
C ALA A 295 -6.58 -13.82 11.17
N ARG A 296 -5.80 -14.83 10.77
CA ARG A 296 -4.92 -15.61 11.67
C ARG A 296 -3.54 -14.98 11.84
N ASN A 297 -3.11 -14.15 10.90
CA ASN A 297 -1.79 -13.51 10.91
C ASN A 297 -1.85 -12.05 10.40
N GLU A 298 -0.73 -11.33 10.50
CA GLU A 298 -0.68 -9.91 10.10
C GLU A 298 -0.81 -9.70 8.59
N LYS A 299 -0.43 -10.68 7.75
CA LYS A 299 -0.61 -10.57 6.29
C LYS A 299 -2.08 -10.63 5.89
N GLU A 300 -2.84 -11.57 6.44
CA GLU A 300 -4.29 -11.65 6.24
C GLU A 300 -4.96 -10.35 6.70
N LYS A 301 -4.50 -9.75 7.82
CA LYS A 301 -4.98 -8.43 8.26
C LYS A 301 -4.64 -7.30 7.28
N GLN A 302 -3.44 -7.31 6.70
CA GLN A 302 -3.06 -6.35 5.65
C GLN A 302 -3.90 -6.53 4.39
N GLU A 303 -4.33 -7.76 4.06
CA GLU A 303 -5.25 -7.98 2.96
C GLU A 303 -6.65 -7.44 3.27
N CYS A 304 -7.13 -7.57 4.51
CA CYS A 304 -8.38 -6.96 4.95
C CYS A 304 -8.36 -5.44 4.76
N GLU A 305 -7.21 -4.76 4.94
CA GLU A 305 -7.12 -3.31 4.70
C GLU A 305 -7.44 -2.90 3.26
N LYS A 306 -7.34 -3.81 2.28
CA LYS A 306 -7.73 -3.55 0.88
C LYS A 306 -9.23 -3.31 0.73
N LEU A 307 -10.04 -3.77 1.70
CA LEU A 307 -11.49 -3.52 1.76
C LEU A 307 -11.84 -2.09 2.15
N LEU A 308 -10.92 -1.36 2.80
CA LEU A 308 -11.17 -0.02 3.31
C LEU A 308 -10.93 1.06 2.25
N THR A 309 -12.00 1.79 1.92
CA THR A 309 -11.90 3.06 1.18
C THR A 309 -11.22 4.14 2.03
N PRO A 310 -10.69 5.24 1.44
CA PRO A 310 -10.14 6.35 2.22
C PRO A 310 -11.13 6.92 3.26
N GLU A 311 -12.40 7.01 2.90
CA GLU A 311 -13.48 7.46 3.77
C GLU A 311 -13.75 6.47 4.91
N ALA A 312 -13.73 5.16 4.62
CA ALA A 312 -13.85 4.09 5.62
C ALA A 312 -12.65 4.08 6.58
N ARG A 313 -11.43 4.31 6.09
CA ARG A 313 -10.22 4.41 6.94
C ARG A 313 -10.34 5.56 7.93
N LYS A 314 -10.79 6.74 7.48
CA LYS A 314 -11.03 7.88 8.37
C LYS A 314 -12.12 7.60 9.39
N LEU A 315 -13.22 6.97 8.98
CA LEU A 315 -14.30 6.60 9.89
C LEU A 315 -13.80 5.60 10.95
N LEU A 316 -13.06 4.57 10.56
CA LEU A 316 -12.46 3.61 11.47
C LEU A 316 -11.49 4.28 12.46
N GLU A 317 -10.66 5.20 11.99
CA GLU A 317 -9.75 5.98 12.85
C GLU A 317 -10.51 6.76 13.92
N GLN A 318 -11.68 7.30 13.60
CA GLN A 318 -12.53 8.00 14.57
C GLN A 318 -13.18 7.08 15.59
N GLU A 319 -13.69 5.93 15.16
CA GLU A 319 -14.21 4.91 16.08
C GLU A 319 -13.13 4.44 17.05
N VAL A 320 -11.91 4.25 16.54
CA VAL A 320 -10.73 3.91 17.34
C VAL A 320 -10.40 5.02 18.35
N LYS A 321 -10.34 6.28 17.92
CA LYS A 321 -10.10 7.43 18.82
C LYS A 321 -11.15 7.55 19.92
N LYS A 322 -12.43 7.31 19.59
CA LYS A 322 -13.54 7.31 20.56
C LYS A 322 -13.41 6.16 21.57
N SER A 323 -13.06 4.96 21.10
CA SER A 323 -12.80 3.79 21.95
C SER A 323 -11.65 4.05 22.94
N ILE A 324 -10.55 4.66 22.46
CA ILE A 324 -9.42 5.05 23.33
C ILE A 324 -9.85 6.10 24.35
N LYS A 325 -10.57 7.15 23.92
CA LYS A 325 -11.05 8.18 24.84
C LYS A 325 -11.94 7.60 25.94
N ALA A 326 -12.90 6.76 25.57
CA ALA A 326 -13.78 6.08 26.52
C ALA A 326 -12.99 5.21 27.52
N TYR A 327 -11.97 4.50 27.03
CA TYR A 327 -11.05 3.74 27.87
C TYR A 327 -10.29 4.63 28.87
N LEU A 328 -9.67 5.72 28.40
CA LEU A 328 -8.93 6.64 29.27
C LEU A 328 -9.83 7.33 30.30
N ASP A 329 -11.02 7.76 29.88
CA ASP A 329 -12.03 8.35 30.78
C ASP A 329 -12.45 7.33 31.87
N CYS A 330 -12.63 6.06 31.51
CA CYS A 330 -12.92 4.97 32.44
C CYS A 330 -11.74 4.72 33.40
N VAL A 331 -10.52 4.56 32.88
CA VAL A 331 -9.30 4.31 33.68
C VAL A 331 -9.01 5.43 34.65
N SER A 332 -9.30 6.69 34.28
CA SER A 332 -9.11 7.85 35.16
C SER A 332 -10.01 7.83 36.40
N ARG A 333 -11.15 7.14 36.33
CA ARG A 333 -12.12 7.00 37.42
C ARG A 333 -11.97 5.69 38.19
N ALA A 334 -11.27 4.72 37.59
CA ALA A 334 -11.06 3.41 38.19
C ALA A 334 -10.19 3.51 39.45
N ARG A 335 -10.73 3.03 40.57
CA ARG A 335 -10.07 3.04 41.90
C ARG A 335 -9.22 1.81 42.15
N ASN A 336 -9.45 0.74 41.40
CA ASN A 336 -8.76 -0.54 41.57
C ASN A 336 -8.47 -1.22 40.22
N GLU A 337 -7.71 -2.31 40.28
CA GLU A 337 -7.31 -3.05 39.08
C GLU A 337 -8.49 -3.75 38.38
N LYS A 338 -9.49 -4.21 39.14
CA LYS A 338 -10.66 -4.90 38.57
C LYS A 338 -11.46 -3.94 37.69
N GLU A 339 -11.68 -2.71 38.15
CA GLU A 339 -12.32 -1.65 37.37
C GLU A 339 -11.51 -1.30 36.11
N LYS A 340 -10.17 -1.25 36.20
CA LYS A 340 -9.33 -1.05 35.02
C LYS A 340 -9.46 -2.17 33.99
N GLN A 341 -9.55 -3.42 34.43
CA GLN A 341 -9.79 -4.57 33.56
C GLN A 341 -11.16 -4.49 32.87
N GLU A 342 -12.19 -4.00 33.55
CA GLU A 342 -13.49 -3.73 32.91
C GLU A 342 -13.40 -2.63 31.86
N CYS A 343 -12.62 -1.57 32.12
CA CYS A 343 -12.35 -0.53 31.12
C CYS A 343 -11.71 -1.11 29.85
N GLU A 344 -10.86 -2.13 29.94
CA GLU A 344 -10.21 -2.74 28.77
C GLU A 344 -11.21 -3.32 27.76
N LYS A 345 -12.44 -3.66 28.19
CA LYS A 345 -13.52 -4.12 27.30
C LYS A 345 -13.98 -3.04 26.32
N LEU A 346 -13.71 -1.76 26.62
CA LEU A 346 -13.99 -0.62 25.75
C LEU A 346 -13.02 -0.51 24.57
N LEU A 347 -11.87 -1.18 24.64
CA LEU A 347 -10.83 -1.13 23.60
C LEU A 347 -11.08 -2.17 22.50
N THR A 348 -11.27 -1.69 21.27
CA THR A 348 -11.21 -2.56 20.09
C THR A 348 -9.77 -3.05 19.83
N PRO A 349 -9.58 -4.15 19.06
CA PRO A 349 -8.24 -4.58 18.65
C PRO A 349 -7.43 -3.47 17.94
N GLU A 350 -8.10 -2.66 17.12
CA GLU A 350 -7.49 -1.51 16.44
C GLU A 350 -7.12 -0.39 17.43
N ALA A 351 -7.93 -0.15 18.47
CA ALA A 351 -7.61 0.79 19.54
C ALA A 351 -6.40 0.35 20.37
N LYS A 352 -6.32 -0.94 20.71
CA LYS A 352 -5.11 -1.51 21.35
C LYS A 352 -3.88 -1.33 20.47
N LYS A 353 -3.98 -1.60 19.16
CA LYS A 353 -2.87 -1.37 18.20
C LYS A 353 -2.45 0.11 18.13
N LEU A 354 -3.39 1.05 18.16
CA LEU A 354 -3.07 2.48 18.11
C LEU A 354 -2.43 2.96 19.42
N LEU A 355 -2.94 2.53 20.58
CA LEU A 355 -2.34 2.80 21.89
C LEU A 355 -0.91 2.25 21.97
N GLU A 356 -0.68 1.03 21.46
CA GLU A 356 0.65 0.42 21.39
C GLU A 356 1.65 1.31 20.63
N LYS A 357 1.24 1.84 19.46
CA LYS A 357 2.06 2.74 18.64
C LYS A 357 2.32 4.07 19.37
N GLN A 358 1.29 4.68 19.94
CA GLN A 358 1.42 5.94 20.68
C GLN A 358 2.37 5.80 21.88
N ALA A 359 2.30 4.68 22.59
CA ALA A 359 3.20 4.40 23.71
C ALA A 359 4.65 4.21 23.26
N LEU A 360 4.89 3.49 22.15
CA LEU A 360 6.23 3.32 21.58
C LEU A 360 6.81 4.65 21.09
N ASP A 361 6.00 5.50 20.44
CA ASP A 361 6.43 6.84 20.02
C ASP A 361 6.74 7.75 21.22
N CYS A 362 5.96 7.65 22.30
CA CYS A 362 6.25 8.34 23.56
C CYS A 362 7.57 7.86 24.16
N LEU A 363 7.79 6.55 24.25
CA LEU A 363 9.02 5.95 24.80
C LEU A 363 10.26 6.34 24.00
N LYS A 364 10.16 6.39 22.67
CA LYS A 364 11.25 6.81 21.79
C LYS A 364 11.76 8.23 22.11
N ASN A 365 10.88 9.10 22.59
CA ASN A 365 11.21 10.49 22.92
C ASN A 365 11.48 10.72 24.41
N ALA A 366 11.20 9.72 25.27
CA ALA A 366 11.41 9.80 26.71
C ALA A 366 12.90 9.72 27.07
N LYS A 367 13.41 10.71 27.80
CA LYS A 367 14.81 10.80 28.23
C LYS A 367 15.01 10.26 29.65
N THR A 368 13.96 10.30 30.47
CA THR A 368 14.01 9.92 31.89
C THR A 368 13.12 8.72 32.18
N GLU A 369 13.44 7.98 33.25
CA GLU A 369 12.59 6.88 33.72
C GLU A 369 11.19 7.36 34.17
N ALA A 370 11.09 8.60 34.66
CA ALA A 370 9.80 9.22 34.97
C ALA A 370 8.94 9.44 33.70
N GLU A 371 9.55 9.90 32.60
CA GLU A 371 8.87 10.02 31.31
C GLU A 371 8.44 8.66 30.75
N LYS A 372 9.33 7.66 30.84
CA LYS A 372 9.00 6.29 30.39
C LYS A 372 7.81 5.71 31.16
N LYS A 373 7.77 5.89 32.48
CA LYS A 373 6.64 5.48 33.33
C LYS A 373 5.35 6.18 32.93
N ARG A 374 5.39 7.48 32.59
CA ARG A 374 4.21 8.21 32.09
C ARG A 374 3.68 7.65 30.78
N CYS A 375 4.56 7.26 29.84
CA CYS A 375 4.15 6.70 28.55
C CYS A 375 3.33 5.41 28.65
N VAL A 376 3.46 4.65 29.74
CA VAL A 376 2.80 3.35 29.91
C VAL A 376 1.81 3.29 31.07
N LYS A 377 1.61 4.39 31.79
CA LYS A 377 0.83 4.43 33.04
C LYS A 377 -0.63 3.98 32.85
N ASP A 378 -1.26 4.44 31.78
CA ASP A 378 -2.68 4.25 31.52
C ASP A 378 -2.95 3.15 30.50
N LEU A 379 -1.96 2.29 30.21
CA LEU A 379 -2.13 1.16 29.31
C LEU A 379 -2.70 -0.07 30.03
N PRO A 380 -3.41 -0.95 29.31
CA PRO A 380 -3.70 -2.31 29.76
C PRO A 380 -2.42 -3.02 30.21
N LYS A 381 -2.47 -3.81 31.30
CA LYS A 381 -1.25 -4.45 31.85
C LYS A 381 -0.50 -5.31 30.84
N ASP A 382 -1.24 -6.08 30.04
CA ASP A 382 -0.65 -6.92 28.99
C ASP A 382 -0.01 -6.06 27.89
N LEU A 383 -0.65 -4.94 27.56
CA LEU A 383 -0.13 -4.01 26.56
C LEU A 383 1.12 -3.28 27.06
N GLN A 384 1.13 -2.87 28.34
CA GLN A 384 2.30 -2.28 29.00
C GLN A 384 3.50 -3.23 28.96
N LYS A 385 3.32 -4.50 29.37
CA LYS A 385 4.38 -5.52 29.30
C LYS A 385 4.91 -5.69 27.88
N LYS A 386 4.00 -5.77 26.90
CA LYS A 386 4.34 -5.93 25.48
C LYS A 386 5.13 -4.72 24.94
N VAL A 387 4.70 -3.51 25.23
CA VAL A 387 5.36 -2.27 24.78
C VAL A 387 6.76 -2.15 25.38
N LEU A 388 6.90 -2.38 26.69
CA LEU A 388 8.20 -2.34 27.37
C LEU A 388 9.15 -3.42 26.83
N ALA A 389 8.64 -4.63 26.57
CA ALA A 389 9.44 -5.70 25.99
C ALA A 389 9.89 -5.37 24.56
N LYS A 390 9.04 -4.74 23.73
CA LYS A 390 9.43 -4.25 22.39
C LYS A 390 10.50 -3.17 22.43
N GLU A 391 10.40 -2.21 23.34
CA GLU A 391 11.42 -1.17 23.48
C GLU A 391 12.77 -1.75 23.96
N SER A 392 12.72 -2.73 24.85
CA SER A 392 13.89 -3.50 25.31
C SER A 392 14.56 -4.30 24.17
N VAL A 393 13.78 -4.99 23.32
CA VAL A 393 14.31 -5.65 22.12
C VAL A 393 14.96 -4.64 21.17
N LYS A 394 14.35 -3.48 20.97
CA LYS A 394 14.91 -2.42 20.12
C LYS A 394 16.24 -1.89 20.67
N ALA A 395 16.31 -1.60 21.97
CA ALA A 395 17.57 -1.19 22.62
C ALA A 395 18.67 -2.25 22.48
N TYR A 396 18.31 -3.54 22.61
CA TYR A 396 19.22 -4.65 22.34
C TYR A 396 19.72 -4.66 20.89
N LEU A 397 18.82 -4.52 19.90
CA LEU A 397 19.20 -4.49 18.48
C LEU A 397 20.10 -3.29 18.15
N ASP A 398 19.80 -2.11 18.70
CA ASP A 398 20.62 -0.92 18.54
C ASP A 398 22.03 -1.12 19.15
N CYS A 399 22.13 -1.74 20.32
CA CYS A 399 23.41 -2.11 20.95
C CYS A 399 24.19 -3.12 20.09
N VAL A 400 23.54 -4.21 19.65
CA VAL A 400 24.17 -5.25 18.83
C VAL A 400 24.66 -4.71 17.49
N SER A 401 23.95 -3.75 16.90
CA SER A 401 24.37 -3.12 15.64
C SER A 401 25.67 -2.32 15.75
N ARG A 402 26.03 -1.88 16.97
CA ARG A 402 27.25 -1.12 17.27
C ARG A 402 28.38 -1.99 17.84
N ALA A 403 28.05 -3.19 18.29
CA ALA A 403 29.00 -4.14 18.86
C ALA A 403 29.98 -4.66 17.79
N ARG A 404 31.28 -4.56 18.08
CA ARG A 404 32.39 -4.96 17.21
C ARG A 404 32.83 -6.41 17.42
N ASN A 405 32.49 -7.00 18.56
CA ASN A 405 32.89 -8.36 18.92
C ASN A 405 31.79 -9.11 19.70
N GLU A 406 31.99 -10.41 19.90
CA GLU A 406 30.99 -11.26 20.56
C GLU A 406 30.85 -10.97 22.06
N LYS A 407 31.90 -10.44 22.71
CA LYS A 407 31.84 -10.02 24.12
C LYS A 407 30.89 -8.82 24.30
N GLU A 408 31.00 -7.81 23.45
CA GLU A 408 30.10 -6.66 23.42
C GLU A 408 28.65 -7.07 23.13
N LYS A 409 28.43 -8.03 22.22
CA LYS A 409 27.08 -8.58 21.98
C LYS A 409 26.51 -9.31 23.20
N GLN A 410 27.34 -10.04 23.95
CA GLN A 410 26.94 -10.68 25.20
C GLN A 410 26.54 -9.64 26.25
N GLU A 411 27.26 -8.51 26.32
CA GLU A 411 26.88 -7.40 27.20
C GLU A 411 25.54 -6.76 26.80
N CYS A 412 25.27 -6.61 25.51
CA CYS A 412 23.97 -6.12 25.03
C CYS A 412 22.80 -6.98 25.53
N LYS A 413 22.98 -8.31 25.72
CA LYS A 413 21.91 -9.19 26.23
C LYS A 413 21.43 -8.81 27.63
N LYS A 414 22.23 -8.05 28.41
CA LYS A 414 21.83 -7.54 29.73
C LYS A 414 20.71 -6.50 29.63
N LEU A 415 20.52 -5.87 28.46
CA LEU A 415 19.43 -4.93 28.19
C LEU A 415 18.06 -5.62 28.06
N LEU A 416 18.05 -6.93 27.79
CA LEU A 416 16.81 -7.68 27.58
C LEU A 416 16.17 -8.10 28.92
N THR A 417 14.96 -7.60 29.17
CA THR A 417 14.04 -8.14 30.19
C THR A 417 13.66 -9.60 29.87
N PRO A 418 13.20 -10.39 30.87
CA PRO A 418 12.75 -11.77 30.63
C PRO A 418 11.67 -11.88 29.54
N GLU A 419 10.69 -10.97 29.55
CA GLU A 419 9.65 -10.89 28.52
C GLU A 419 10.22 -10.53 27.15
N ALA A 420 11.22 -9.64 27.08
CA ALA A 420 11.88 -9.29 25.83
C ALA A 420 12.72 -10.45 25.28
N LYS A 421 13.37 -11.23 26.14
CA LYS A 421 14.05 -12.47 25.74
C LYS A 421 13.05 -13.46 25.15
N LYS A 422 11.91 -13.65 25.81
CA LYS A 422 10.84 -14.53 25.30
C LYS A 422 10.33 -14.06 23.93
N LEU A 423 10.01 -12.78 23.77
CA LEU A 423 9.59 -12.22 22.48
C LEU A 423 10.67 -12.37 21.39
N LEU A 424 11.95 -12.19 21.76
CA LEU A 424 13.06 -12.33 20.83
C LEU A 424 13.26 -13.80 20.41
N GLU A 425 13.14 -14.75 21.33
CA GLU A 425 13.19 -16.18 21.01
C GLU A 425 11.97 -16.63 20.20
N GLU A 426 10.75 -16.22 20.56
CA GLU A 426 9.54 -16.46 19.75
C GLU A 426 9.72 -15.93 18.32
N ALA A 427 10.27 -14.71 18.16
CA ALA A 427 10.57 -14.16 16.83
C ALA A 427 11.64 -14.96 16.07
N LYS A 428 12.66 -15.49 16.77
CA LYS A 428 13.68 -16.37 16.17
C LYS A 428 13.10 -17.72 15.78
N GLU A 429 12.23 -18.30 16.60
CA GLU A 429 11.54 -19.55 16.34
C GLU A 429 10.55 -19.42 15.19
N SER A 430 9.72 -18.37 15.16
CA SER A 430 8.87 -18.05 14.00
C SER A 430 9.70 -17.84 12.75
N LEU A 431 10.83 -17.13 12.83
CA LEU A 431 11.72 -16.96 11.69
C LEU A 431 12.35 -18.29 11.24
N LYS A 432 12.68 -19.17 12.18
CA LYS A 432 13.21 -20.51 11.90
C LYS A 432 12.14 -21.39 11.25
N ALA A 433 10.94 -21.45 11.84
CA ALA A 433 9.78 -22.15 11.28
C ALA A 433 9.41 -21.63 9.89
N TYR A 434 9.45 -20.31 9.67
CA TYR A 434 9.27 -19.70 8.36
C TYR A 434 10.37 -20.15 7.38
N LYS A 435 11.65 -20.13 7.79
CA LYS A 435 12.78 -20.58 6.96
C LYS A 435 12.71 -22.08 6.64
N ASP A 436 12.28 -22.90 7.59
CA ASP A 436 12.13 -24.36 7.47
C ASP A 436 10.91 -24.72 6.60
N CYS A 437 9.77 -24.05 6.80
CA CYS A 437 8.63 -24.18 5.90
C CYS A 437 9.01 -23.77 4.48
N LEU A 438 9.71 -22.64 4.32
CA LEU A 438 10.19 -22.20 3.01
C LEU A 438 11.22 -23.15 2.37
N SER A 439 11.95 -23.94 3.16
CA SER A 439 12.90 -24.93 2.63
C SER A 439 12.19 -26.20 2.17
N GLN A 440 11.04 -26.52 2.77
CA GLN A 440 10.23 -27.70 2.44
C GLN A 440 9.15 -27.46 1.39
N ALA A 441 8.66 -26.22 1.24
CA ALA A 441 7.59 -25.88 0.31
C ALA A 441 8.01 -26.02 -1.16
N ARG A 442 7.24 -26.80 -1.93
CA ARG A 442 7.52 -27.22 -3.31
C ARG A 442 6.81 -26.39 -4.38
N ASN A 443 5.83 -25.57 -4.00
CA ASN A 443 5.05 -24.74 -4.92
C ASN A 443 4.66 -23.39 -4.28
N GLU A 444 4.13 -22.48 -5.11
CA GLU A 444 3.75 -21.13 -4.68
C GLU A 444 2.59 -21.13 -3.65
N THR A 445 1.70 -22.12 -3.71
CA THR A 445 0.59 -22.29 -2.75
C THR A 445 1.11 -22.65 -1.36
N GLU A 446 2.03 -23.60 -1.26
CA GLU A 446 2.68 -24.01 0.00
C GLU A 446 3.57 -22.90 0.56
N ARG A 447 4.27 -22.14 -0.29
CA ARG A 447 5.07 -20.98 0.18
C ARG A 447 4.21 -19.83 0.66
N ARG A 448 3.11 -19.51 -0.04
CA ARG A 448 2.09 -18.59 0.47
C ARG A 448 1.43 -19.11 1.74
N ALA A 449 1.40 -20.42 1.96
CA ALA A 449 1.01 -20.99 3.25
C ALA A 449 2.10 -20.80 4.32
N CYS A 450 3.38 -20.92 3.99
CA CYS A 450 4.49 -20.59 4.91
C CYS A 450 4.49 -19.13 5.32
N GLU A 451 4.08 -18.22 4.45
CA GLU A 451 3.91 -16.80 4.76
C GLU A 451 2.90 -16.51 5.88
N LYS A 452 2.09 -17.50 6.27
CA LYS A 452 1.15 -17.44 7.38
C LYS A 452 1.77 -17.77 8.75
N LEU A 453 2.98 -18.33 8.75
CA LEU A 453 3.84 -18.55 9.92
C LEU A 453 4.62 -17.27 10.25
#